data_AF-F0GCY9-F1
#
_entry.id   AF-F0GCY9-F1
#
_cell.length_a   1.000
_cell.length_b   1.000
_cell.length_c   1.000
_cell.angle_alpha   90.00
_cell.angle_beta   90.00
_cell.angle_gamma   90.00
#
_symmetry.space_group_name_H-M   'P 1'
#
loop_
_entity.id
_entity.type
_entity.pdbx_description
1 polymer ?
#
loop_
_entity_poly.entity_id
_entity_poly.type
_entity_poly.pdbx_seq_one_letter_code
_entity_poly.pdbx_strand_id
1 'polypeptide(L)'
;MSNVLQFVPKAQLTSRQNLEEFILMCRDRLTVFGADLDWYSHAWPQVGNFTKKDAPSRGFTPDQLLDSGIMSFAKAYVRYQQGFKPSKLKNEFKAIRCVEAALLEIKGCADITQTDISVLNAAAEVARTYEATSYQAGISLVKLVEFLNE
;
A
#
# COMPACT_ATOMS: atom_id res chain seq x y z
N MET A 1 -30.77 14.33 -13.41
CA MET A 1 -29.31 14.10 -13.41
C MET A 1 -29.07 12.86 -14.25
N SER A 2 -28.44 13.01 -15.40
CA SER A 2 -28.16 11.90 -16.32
C SER A 2 -27.11 10.98 -15.68
N ASN A 3 -27.48 9.73 -15.40
CA ASN A 3 -26.52 8.66 -15.12
C ASN A 3 -25.77 8.37 -16.43
N VAL A 4 -24.74 9.17 -16.70
CA VAL A 4 -23.81 8.89 -17.79
C VAL A 4 -22.98 7.70 -17.36
N LEU A 5 -23.19 6.56 -18.00
CA LEU A 5 -22.31 5.41 -17.88
C LEU A 5 -20.94 5.80 -18.45
N GLN A 6 -19.97 6.03 -17.57
CA GLN A 6 -18.60 6.27 -17.95
C GLN A 6 -17.99 4.95 -18.42
N PHE A 7 -17.50 4.92 -19.67
CA PHE A 7 -16.77 3.76 -20.17
C PHE A 7 -15.49 3.56 -19.37
N VAL A 8 -15.32 2.35 -18.82
CA VAL A 8 -14.10 1.92 -18.13
C VAL A 8 -13.45 0.81 -18.96
N PRO A 9 -12.17 0.92 -19.34
CA PRO A 9 -11.49 -0.14 -20.07
C PRO A 9 -11.54 -1.48 -19.34
N LYS A 10 -11.69 -2.58 -20.08
CA LYS A 10 -11.75 -3.94 -19.52
C LYS A 10 -10.54 -4.26 -18.63
N ALA A 11 -9.34 -3.85 -19.04
CA ALA A 11 -8.13 -4.07 -18.26
C ALA A 11 -8.23 -3.44 -16.85
N GLN A 12 -8.74 -2.20 -16.77
CA GLN A 12 -8.92 -1.51 -15.49
C GLN A 12 -10.01 -2.18 -14.62
N LEU A 13 -11.09 -2.67 -15.23
CA LEU A 13 -12.10 -3.45 -14.51
C LEU A 13 -11.52 -4.73 -13.93
N THR A 14 -10.73 -5.48 -14.71
CA THR A 14 -10.08 -6.71 -14.26
C THR A 14 -9.06 -6.43 -13.15
N SER A 15 -8.24 -5.38 -13.26
CA SER A 15 -7.31 -4.99 -12.19
C SER A 15 -8.03 -4.67 -10.88
N ARG A 16 -9.17 -3.96 -10.93
CA ARG A 16 -9.97 -3.65 -9.74
C ARG A 16 -10.56 -4.91 -9.10
N GLN A 17 -11.10 -5.82 -9.90
CA GLN A 17 -11.64 -7.09 -9.42
C GLN A 17 -10.55 -7.95 -8.74
N ASN A 18 -9.39 -8.10 -9.39
CA ASN A 18 -8.27 -8.84 -8.82
C ASN A 18 -7.80 -8.23 -7.49
N LEU A 19 -7.73 -6.90 -7.40
CA LEU A 19 -7.38 -6.19 -6.17
C LEU A 19 -8.38 -6.46 -5.04
N GLU A 20 -9.68 -6.36 -5.35
CA GLU A 20 -10.75 -6.64 -4.38
C GLU A 20 -10.68 -8.08 -3.86
N GLU A 21 -10.54 -9.06 -4.75
CA GLU A 21 -10.40 -10.47 -4.38
C GLU A 21 -9.14 -10.74 -3.55
N PHE A 22 -8.02 -10.12 -3.91
CA PHE A 22 -6.77 -10.21 -3.14
C PHE A 22 -6.93 -9.67 -1.71
N ILE A 23 -7.57 -8.50 -1.57
CA ILE A 23 -7.84 -7.88 -0.27
C ILE A 23 -8.74 -8.79 0.58
N LEU A 24 -9.82 -9.32 0.00
CA LEU A 24 -10.75 -10.23 0.69
C LEU A 24 -10.05 -11.50 1.15
N MET A 25 -9.22 -12.11 0.30
CA MET A 25 -8.43 -13.28 0.66
C MET A 25 -7.49 -12.99 1.84
N CYS A 26 -6.75 -11.89 1.80
CA CYS A 26 -5.82 -11.52 2.86
C CYS A 26 -6.52 -11.17 4.18
N ARG A 27 -7.69 -10.53 4.12
CA ARG A 27 -8.46 -10.18 5.31
C ARG A 27 -9.10 -11.41 5.95
N ASP A 28 -9.78 -12.22 5.15
CA ASP A 28 -10.74 -13.22 5.65
C ASP A 28 -10.13 -14.62 5.75
N ARG A 29 -9.03 -14.91 5.03
CA ARG A 29 -8.46 -16.27 4.96
C ARG A 29 -7.07 -16.40 5.57
N LEU A 30 -6.26 -15.34 5.58
CA LEU A 30 -4.95 -15.38 6.23
C LEU A 30 -5.09 -15.18 7.74
N THR A 31 -4.32 -15.94 8.51
CA THR A 31 -4.20 -15.81 9.98
C THR A 31 -2.86 -15.24 10.42
N VAL A 32 -2.08 -14.71 9.46
CA VAL A 32 -0.82 -14.01 9.72
C VAL A 32 -1.08 -12.83 10.67
N PHE A 33 -0.25 -12.70 11.70
CA PHE A 33 -0.40 -11.78 12.85
C PHE A 33 -1.53 -12.12 13.82
N GLY A 34 -2.08 -13.33 13.78
CA GLY A 34 -3.17 -13.78 14.64
C GLY A 34 -4.49 -13.88 13.91
N ALA A 35 -5.33 -14.82 14.34
CA ALA A 35 -6.68 -15.00 13.83
C ALA A 35 -7.64 -13.90 14.33
N ASP A 36 -7.31 -13.28 15.45
CA ASP A 36 -8.02 -12.20 16.13
C ASP A 36 -7.49 -10.79 15.76
N LEU A 37 -6.66 -10.70 14.72
CA LEU A 37 -6.14 -9.42 14.22
C LEU A 37 -7.28 -8.45 13.91
N ASP A 38 -7.28 -7.29 14.58
CA ASP A 38 -8.18 -6.19 14.22
C ASP A 38 -7.76 -5.57 12.88
N TRP A 39 -8.41 -6.04 11.80
CA TRP A 39 -8.18 -5.54 10.45
C TRP A 39 -8.43 -4.03 10.32
N TYR A 40 -9.36 -3.46 11.08
CA TYR A 40 -9.75 -2.06 10.91
C TYR A 40 -8.87 -1.10 11.69
N SER A 41 -8.12 -1.58 12.68
CA SER A 41 -7.09 -0.79 13.38
C SER A 41 -6.10 -0.12 12.40
N HIS A 42 -5.69 1.10 12.72
CA HIS A 42 -4.65 1.85 11.99
C HIS A 42 -3.22 1.49 12.42
N ALA A 43 -3.08 0.68 13.48
CA ALA A 43 -1.82 0.18 13.96
C ALA A 43 -1.95 -1.29 14.37
N TRP A 44 -1.03 -2.11 13.87
CA TRP A 44 -0.95 -3.52 14.25
C TRP A 44 0.22 -3.70 15.21
N PRO A 45 -0.03 -4.15 16.47
CA PRO A 45 1.01 -4.37 17.45
C PRO A 45 2.14 -5.26 16.89
N GLN A 46 3.39 -4.86 17.12
CA GLN A 46 4.59 -5.57 16.64
C GLN A 46 4.74 -5.67 15.11
N VAL A 47 3.85 -5.03 14.33
CA VAL A 47 3.91 -5.00 12.87
C VAL A 47 4.20 -3.60 12.36
N GLY A 48 3.36 -2.60 12.68
CA GLY A 48 3.56 -1.23 12.24
C GLY A 48 2.29 -0.38 12.19
N ASN A 49 2.47 0.89 11.82
CA ASN A 49 1.40 1.89 11.69
C ASN A 49 1.12 2.18 10.22
N PHE A 50 -0.15 2.17 9.83
CA PHE A 50 -0.64 2.50 8.50
C PHE A 50 -0.79 4.01 8.33
N THR A 51 0.35 4.69 8.39
CA THR A 51 0.50 6.13 8.33
C THR A 51 1.38 6.55 7.16
N LYS A 52 1.29 7.83 6.78
CA LYS A 52 2.19 8.51 5.85
C LYS A 52 3.64 8.48 6.34
N LYS A 53 4.58 8.77 5.42
CA LYS A 53 6.02 8.73 5.67
C LYS A 53 6.44 9.53 6.91
N ASP A 54 5.99 10.76 7.02
CA ASP A 54 6.48 11.71 8.03
C ASP A 54 5.66 11.68 9.34
N ALA A 55 4.76 10.71 9.47
CA ALA A 55 3.99 10.53 10.70
C ALA A 55 4.87 10.01 11.86
N PRO A 56 4.64 10.48 13.09
CA PRO A 56 5.36 9.99 14.26
C PRO A 56 5.00 8.53 14.56
N SER A 57 5.92 7.82 15.23
CA SER A 57 5.72 6.41 15.60
C SER A 57 4.62 6.20 16.65
N ARG A 58 4.30 7.23 17.43
CA ARG A 58 3.25 7.25 18.46
C ARG A 58 2.51 8.59 18.41
N GLY A 59 1.24 8.57 18.79
CA GLY A 59 0.42 9.78 18.87
C GLY A 59 0.15 10.43 17.51
N PHE A 60 0.16 9.65 16.41
CA PHE A 60 -0.20 10.15 15.09
C PHE A 60 -1.68 10.54 15.04
N THR A 61 -1.98 11.54 14.23
CA THR A 61 -3.32 12.11 14.06
C THR A 61 -4.04 11.50 12.85
N PRO A 62 -5.37 11.66 12.72
CA PRO A 62 -6.13 11.13 11.59
C PRO A 62 -5.65 11.59 10.21
N ASP A 63 -5.14 12.83 10.08
CA ASP A 63 -4.61 13.38 8.83
C ASP A 63 -3.26 12.76 8.40
N GLN A 64 -2.58 12.08 9.34
CA GLN A 64 -1.31 11.39 9.13
C GLN A 64 -1.50 9.92 8.76
N LEU A 65 -2.74 9.40 8.75
CA LEU A 65 -3.06 8.07 8.25
C LEU A 65 -2.79 8.00 6.74
N LEU A 66 -2.51 6.80 6.24
CA LEU A 66 -2.53 6.55 4.80
C LEU A 66 -3.90 6.94 4.23
N ASP A 67 -3.90 7.39 2.98
CA ASP A 67 -5.16 7.66 2.28
C ASP A 67 -6.07 6.42 2.24
N SER A 68 -7.37 6.64 2.38
CA SER A 68 -8.38 5.58 2.40
C SER A 68 -8.37 4.71 1.13
N GLY A 69 -7.98 5.28 -0.03
CA GLY A 69 -7.90 4.58 -1.31
C GLY A 69 -6.86 3.45 -1.34
N ILE A 70 -5.78 3.57 -0.55
CA ILE A 70 -4.71 2.55 -0.49
C ILE A 70 -4.75 1.72 0.79
N MET A 71 -5.47 2.14 1.83
CA MET A 71 -5.44 1.54 3.17
C MET A 71 -5.67 0.02 3.17
N SER A 72 -6.70 -0.45 2.46
CA SER A 72 -7.01 -1.88 2.39
C SER A 72 -5.96 -2.69 1.65
N PHE A 73 -5.41 -2.13 0.56
CA PHE A 73 -4.29 -2.73 -0.16
C PHE A 73 -3.05 -2.82 0.71
N ALA A 74 -2.69 -1.73 1.41
CA ALA A 74 -1.54 -1.66 2.28
C ALA A 74 -1.58 -2.76 3.36
N LYS A 75 -2.73 -2.94 4.00
CA LYS A 75 -2.98 -4.00 4.99
C LYS A 75 -2.85 -5.40 4.38
N ALA A 76 -3.47 -5.62 3.23
CA ALA A 76 -3.40 -6.89 2.51
C ALA A 76 -1.96 -7.24 2.11
N TYR A 77 -1.25 -6.29 1.52
CA TYR A 77 0.14 -6.46 1.07
C TYR A 77 1.08 -6.79 2.23
N VAL A 78 1.02 -6.05 3.34
CA VAL A 78 1.85 -6.34 4.53
C VAL A 78 1.54 -7.73 5.09
N ARG A 79 0.26 -8.10 5.20
CA ARG A 79 -0.15 -9.41 5.73
C ARG A 79 0.27 -10.55 4.81
N TYR A 80 0.10 -10.38 3.50
CA TYR A 80 0.51 -11.36 2.48
C TYR A 80 2.02 -11.58 2.46
N GLN A 81 2.81 -10.51 2.35
CA GLN A 81 4.27 -10.58 2.33
C GLN A 81 4.81 -11.29 3.57
N GLN A 82 4.19 -11.05 4.73
CA GLN A 82 4.64 -11.63 5.99
C GLN A 82 4.12 -13.06 6.23
N GLY A 83 3.12 -13.51 5.46
CA GLY A 83 2.75 -14.93 5.37
C GLY A 83 3.64 -15.72 4.42
N PHE A 84 4.04 -15.11 3.31
CA PHE A 84 4.82 -15.78 2.27
C PHE A 84 6.34 -15.75 2.54
N LYS A 85 6.88 -14.58 2.92
CA LYS A 85 8.30 -14.37 3.19
C LYS A 85 8.51 -13.50 4.44
N PRO A 86 8.33 -14.08 5.65
CA PRO A 86 8.43 -13.34 6.90
C PRO A 86 9.77 -12.63 7.05
N SER A 87 9.72 -11.38 7.51
CA SER A 87 10.90 -10.57 7.79
C SER A 87 10.77 -9.83 9.12
N LYS A 88 11.90 -9.63 9.80
CA LYS A 88 11.93 -8.83 11.05
C LYS A 88 11.69 -7.35 10.76
N LEU A 89 12.31 -6.84 9.70
CA LEU A 89 12.17 -5.45 9.27
C LEU A 89 11.06 -5.35 8.24
N LYS A 90 9.95 -4.71 8.64
CA LYS A 90 8.74 -4.54 7.80
C LYS A 90 8.91 -3.39 6.81
N ASN A 91 9.90 -3.51 5.91
CA ASN A 91 10.20 -2.45 4.94
C ASN A 91 9.10 -2.26 3.88
N GLU A 92 8.10 -3.16 3.81
CA GLU A 92 6.91 -3.02 2.97
C GLU A 92 6.19 -1.68 3.24
N PHE A 93 6.19 -1.22 4.49
CA PHE A 93 5.64 0.10 4.85
C PHE A 93 6.35 1.25 4.12
N LYS A 94 7.67 1.16 3.89
CA LYS A 94 8.40 2.20 3.16
C LYS A 94 7.91 2.29 1.72
N ALA A 95 7.75 1.13 1.05
CA ALA A 95 7.24 1.07 -0.31
C ALA A 95 5.82 1.62 -0.42
N ILE A 96 4.93 1.22 0.50
CA ILE A 96 3.55 1.72 0.56
C ILE A 96 3.52 3.24 0.72
N ARG A 97 4.33 3.79 1.64
CA ARG A 97 4.40 5.24 1.89
C ARG A 97 4.97 6.01 0.69
N CYS A 98 5.93 5.44 -0.01
CA CYS A 98 6.48 6.04 -1.23
C CYS A 98 5.43 6.06 -2.36
N VAL A 99 4.76 4.93 -2.61
CA VAL A 99 3.79 4.83 -3.70
C VAL A 99 2.53 5.63 -3.41
N GLU A 100 2.07 5.70 -2.15
CA GLU A 100 0.93 6.55 -1.76
C GLU A 100 1.21 8.02 -2.04
N ALA A 101 2.34 8.54 -1.56
CA ALA A 101 2.73 9.92 -1.81
C ALA A 101 2.81 10.22 -3.32
N ALA A 102 3.41 9.32 -4.10
CA ALA A 102 3.52 9.47 -5.54
C ALA A 102 2.18 9.38 -6.28
N LEU A 103 1.28 8.48 -5.87
CA LEU A 103 -0.07 8.36 -6.45
C LEU A 103 -0.89 9.62 -6.18
N LEU A 104 -0.83 10.15 -4.96
CA LEU A 104 -1.49 11.41 -4.61
C LEU A 104 -0.94 12.58 -5.43
N GLU A 105 0.38 12.66 -5.63
CA GLU A 105 1.02 13.71 -6.42
C GLU A 105 0.69 13.62 -7.91
N ILE A 106 0.80 12.43 -8.50
CA ILE A 106 0.73 12.23 -9.95
C ILE A 106 -0.69 11.98 -10.45
N LYS A 107 -1.52 11.29 -9.67
CA LYS A 107 -2.89 10.88 -10.06
C LYS A 107 -3.99 11.61 -9.29
N GLY A 108 -3.64 12.33 -8.22
CA GLY A 108 -4.62 12.99 -7.35
C GLY A 108 -5.46 12.03 -6.48
N CYS A 109 -5.12 10.74 -6.48
CA CYS A 109 -5.80 9.72 -5.67
C CYS A 109 -4.84 8.57 -5.35
N ALA A 110 -5.02 7.90 -4.22
CA ALA A 110 -4.17 6.78 -3.78
C ALA A 110 -4.68 5.42 -4.30
N ASP A 111 -4.96 5.32 -5.60
CA ASP A 111 -5.41 4.08 -6.24
C ASP A 111 -4.23 3.27 -6.78
N ILE A 112 -3.89 2.16 -6.12
CA ILE A 112 -2.75 1.31 -6.47
C ILE A 112 -2.82 0.77 -7.91
N THR A 113 -4.02 0.63 -8.49
CA THR A 113 -4.19 0.15 -9.87
C THR A 113 -3.74 1.16 -10.92
N GLN A 114 -3.50 2.41 -10.52
CA GLN A 114 -2.98 3.48 -11.38
C GLN A 114 -1.46 3.63 -11.28
N THR A 115 -0.77 2.69 -10.64
CA THR A 115 0.69 2.67 -10.56
C THR A 115 1.27 2.41 -11.96
N ASP A 116 1.90 3.42 -12.54
CA ASP A 116 2.64 3.34 -13.80
C ASP A 116 4.06 3.90 -13.63
N ILE A 117 4.84 3.94 -14.71
CA ILE A 117 6.24 4.41 -14.68
C ILE A 117 6.35 5.84 -14.11
N SER A 118 5.38 6.72 -14.36
CA SER A 118 5.42 8.09 -13.83
C SER A 118 5.27 8.11 -12.30
N VAL A 119 4.36 7.29 -11.77
CA VAL A 119 4.19 7.08 -10.32
C VAL A 119 5.46 6.46 -9.72
N LEU A 120 6.07 5.47 -10.39
CA LEU A 120 7.27 4.80 -9.88
C LEU A 120 8.49 5.72 -9.84
N ASN A 121 8.64 6.60 -10.83
CA ASN A 121 9.69 7.62 -10.81
C ASN A 121 9.52 8.57 -9.63
N ALA A 122 8.31 9.08 -9.39
CA ALA A 122 8.02 9.93 -8.24
C ALA A 122 8.21 9.18 -6.90
N ALA A 123 7.79 7.91 -6.82
CA ALA A 123 7.98 7.08 -5.64
C ALA A 123 9.46 6.85 -5.32
N ALA A 124 10.32 6.75 -6.35
CA ALA A 124 11.77 6.66 -6.19
C ALA A 124 12.36 7.96 -5.61
N GLU A 125 11.86 9.13 -6.00
CA GLU A 125 12.24 10.40 -5.36
C GLU A 125 11.84 10.41 -3.87
N VAL A 126 10.61 9.99 -3.55
CA VAL A 126 10.17 9.86 -2.15
C VAL A 126 11.06 8.88 -1.37
N ALA A 127 11.48 7.78 -1.99
CA ALA A 127 12.40 6.81 -1.37
C ALA A 127 13.76 7.42 -1.02
N ARG A 128 14.30 8.35 -1.83
CA ARG A 128 15.56 9.05 -1.52
C ARG A 128 15.48 9.89 -0.24
N THR A 129 14.29 10.38 0.10
CA THR A 129 14.06 11.18 1.32
C THR A 129 14.09 10.36 2.62
N TYR A 130 14.29 9.03 2.55
CA TYR A 130 14.56 8.17 3.71
C TYR A 130 16.04 8.17 4.14
N GLU A 131 16.88 8.99 3.51
CA GLU A 131 18.29 9.22 3.84
C GLU A 131 19.07 7.91 4.04
N ALA A 132 19.50 7.61 5.28
CA ALA A 132 20.26 6.42 5.66
C ALA A 132 19.57 5.10 5.30
N THR A 133 18.25 5.12 5.05
CA THR A 133 17.46 3.93 4.70
C THR A 133 16.79 4.00 3.33
N SER A 134 17.29 4.88 2.46
CA SER A 134 16.84 5.05 1.07
C SER A 134 17.03 3.79 0.22
N TYR A 135 18.15 3.07 0.39
CA TYR A 135 18.40 1.82 -0.31
C TYR A 135 17.32 0.76 0.00
N GLN A 136 16.96 0.59 1.28
CA GLN A 136 15.92 -0.35 1.70
C GLN A 136 14.54 0.07 1.19
N ALA A 137 14.25 1.38 1.12
CA ALA A 137 13.03 1.87 0.51
C ALA A 137 12.97 1.53 -0.98
N GLY A 138 14.06 1.74 -1.73
CA GLY A 138 14.18 1.38 -3.14
C GLY A 138 14.00 -0.13 -3.40
N ILE A 139 14.68 -0.99 -2.64
CA ILE A 139 14.52 -2.45 -2.74
C ILE A 139 13.07 -2.87 -2.46
N SER A 140 12.40 -2.21 -1.50
CA SER A 140 11.02 -2.54 -1.17
C SER A 140 10.05 -2.06 -2.26
N LEU A 141 10.35 -0.95 -2.94
CA LEU A 141 9.61 -0.52 -4.12
C LEU A 141 9.74 -1.52 -5.27
N VAL A 142 10.94 -2.04 -5.54
CA VAL A 142 11.14 -3.09 -6.56
C VAL A 142 10.25 -4.30 -6.27
N LYS A 143 10.23 -4.80 -5.03
CA LYS A 143 9.36 -5.92 -4.63
C LYS A 143 7.87 -5.62 -4.76
N LEU A 144 7.46 -4.38 -4.50
CA LEU A 144 6.08 -3.96 -4.70
C LEU A 144 5.74 -3.99 -6.20
N VAL A 145 6.61 -3.48 -7.06
CA VAL A 145 6.41 -3.48 -8.52
C VAL A 145 6.37 -4.89 -9.07
N GLU A 146 7.28 -5.78 -8.64
CA GLU A 146 7.25 -7.20 -9.02
C GLU A 146 5.89 -7.82 -8.66
N PHE A 147 5.43 -7.62 -7.42
CA PHE A 147 4.13 -8.11 -6.97
C PHE A 147 2.94 -7.55 -7.78
N LEU A 148 2.97 -6.28 -8.18
CA LEU A 148 1.89 -5.67 -8.97
C LEU A 148 1.83 -6.18 -10.41
N ASN A 149 2.86 -6.89 -10.89
CA ASN A 149 2.94 -7.44 -12.24
C ASN A 149 2.78 -8.97 -12.28
N GLU A 150 2.55 -9.62 -11.14
CA GLU A 150 2.17 -11.05 -11.04
C GLU A 150 0.67 -11.24 -11.33
#